data_AF-A0A3B8Z924-F1
#
_entry.id   AF-A0A3B8Z924-F1
#
_cell.length_a   1.000
_cell.length_b   1.000
_cell.length_c   1.000
_cell.angle_alpha   90.00
_cell.angle_beta   90.00
_cell.angle_gamma   90.00
#
_symmetry.space_group_name_H-M   'P 1'
#
loop_
_entity.id
_entity.type
_entity.pdbx_description
1 polymer ?
#
loop_
_entity_poly.entity_id
_entity_poly.type
_entity_poly.pdbx_seq_one_letter_code
_entity_poly.pdbx_strand_id
1 'polypeptide(L)'
;MSQYWNDRFSRWSRPPSDSEEAKADRAARMVNDAISGHAPLEGKRISVYGTGSYKNNTNTRNESDIDIAVVLHDCFFSKYPNGKPPQPEDLGHAGGVKYGLKAFREDVGKALRAKFGADGVTAGSKAFDVHSNTARLDADVAVFLEHHRYTGKQNVDGTWHYLEGVEMRGKDNSRIINWHGDHYANGVDKNSRTGRRYKRVARVLKCLRDDMKQSTDEAIRKAADVPSFLLECLAFNASDGCFQQGDLYDDLKAVITEVWNGTKPETDDLVYLEVSGLKWLFGSEQPWTKAGAHSFLLKAWQHVGFSK
;
A
#
# COMPACT_ATOMS: atom_id res chain seq x y z
N MET A 1 -23.93 24.49 1.96
CA MET A 1 -23.43 23.09 1.95
C MET A 1 -21.94 23.01 1.61
N SER A 2 -21.43 23.75 0.62
CA SER A 2 -19.99 23.75 0.28
C SER A 2 -19.08 24.12 1.45
N GLN A 3 -19.38 25.20 2.21
CA GLN A 3 -18.56 25.60 3.37
C GLN A 3 -18.42 24.48 4.42
N TYR A 4 -19.52 23.80 4.75
CA TYR A 4 -19.52 22.68 5.70
C TYR A 4 -18.54 21.58 5.27
N TRP A 5 -18.56 21.21 3.99
CA TRP A 5 -17.65 20.20 3.45
C TRP A 5 -16.21 20.71 3.34
N ASN A 6 -16.01 21.97 2.95
CA ASN A 6 -14.69 22.59 2.93
C ASN A 6 -14.01 22.53 4.31
N ASP A 7 -14.75 22.82 5.39
CA ASP A 7 -14.23 22.75 6.76
C ASP A 7 -13.91 21.32 7.18
N ARG A 8 -14.69 20.33 6.74
CA ARG A 8 -14.38 18.90 6.97
C ARG A 8 -13.17 18.46 6.17
N PHE A 9 -13.09 18.78 4.88
CA PHE A 9 -11.98 18.40 4.01
C PHE A 9 -10.67 19.03 4.47
N SER A 10 -10.70 20.29 4.93
CA SER A 10 -9.54 20.94 5.55
C SER A 10 -9.03 20.16 6.76
N ARG A 11 -9.92 19.66 7.63
CA ARG A 11 -9.54 18.81 8.78
C ARG A 11 -9.07 17.42 8.37
N TRP A 12 -9.78 16.76 7.47
CA TRP A 12 -9.49 15.41 6.97
C TRP A 12 -8.21 15.34 6.13
N SER A 13 -7.85 16.43 5.48
CA SER A 13 -6.63 16.51 4.65
C SER A 13 -5.34 16.58 5.47
N ARG A 14 -5.41 16.74 6.80
CA ARG A 14 -4.23 16.85 7.65
C ARG A 14 -3.60 15.47 7.85
N PRO A 15 -2.26 15.38 7.81
CA PRO A 15 -1.59 14.16 8.24
C PRO A 15 -1.83 13.93 9.75
N PRO A 16 -1.48 12.74 10.25
CA PRO A 16 -1.33 12.51 11.68
C PRO A 16 -0.32 13.45 12.33
N SER A 17 -0.38 13.51 13.66
CA SER A 17 0.51 14.33 14.47
C SER A 17 1.94 13.80 14.48
N ASP A 18 2.90 14.67 14.73
CA ASP A 18 4.31 14.31 14.95
C ASP A 18 4.48 13.21 16.03
N SER A 19 3.55 13.18 17.00
CA SER A 19 3.55 12.15 18.05
C SER A 19 3.16 10.75 17.54
N GLU A 20 2.25 10.68 16.57
CA GLU A 20 1.85 9.43 15.92
C GLU A 20 2.96 8.94 14.98
N GLU A 21 3.59 9.85 14.24
CA GLU A 21 4.78 9.54 13.42
C GLU A 21 5.93 9.01 14.29
N ALA A 22 6.21 9.66 15.43
CA ALA A 22 7.26 9.20 16.35
C ALA A 22 6.96 7.82 16.97
N LYS A 23 5.69 7.49 17.21
CA LYS A 23 5.27 6.15 17.66
C LYS A 23 5.44 5.11 16.56
N ALA A 24 5.12 5.46 15.32
CA ALA A 24 5.33 4.59 14.16
C ALA A 24 6.82 4.25 13.97
N ASP A 25 7.69 5.26 14.00
CA ASP A 25 9.14 5.07 13.91
C ASP A 25 9.69 4.24 15.08
N ARG A 26 9.12 4.38 16.27
CA ARG A 26 9.51 3.58 17.44
C ARG A 26 9.16 2.11 17.24
N ALA A 27 7.96 1.80 16.75
CA ALA A 27 7.56 0.42 16.52
C ALA A 27 8.41 -0.24 15.40
N ALA A 28 8.72 0.47 14.31
CA ALA A 28 9.66 -0.01 13.29
C ALA A 28 11.05 -0.31 13.87
N ARG A 29 11.59 0.58 14.72
CA ARG A 29 12.86 0.34 15.43
C ARG A 29 12.79 -0.88 16.36
N MET A 30 11.71 -1.02 17.14
CA MET A 30 11.57 -2.16 18.06
C MET A 30 11.48 -3.49 17.33
N VAL A 31 10.81 -3.53 16.17
CA VAL A 31 10.82 -4.71 15.28
C VAL A 31 12.23 -4.96 14.77
N ASN A 32 12.93 -3.94 14.29
CA ASN A 32 14.31 -4.08 13.84
C ASN A 32 15.24 -4.62 14.94
N ASP A 33 15.09 -4.15 16.17
CA ASP A 33 15.85 -4.66 17.33
C ASP A 33 15.52 -6.12 17.62
N ALA A 34 14.24 -6.52 17.49
CA ALA A 34 13.82 -7.91 17.68
C ALA A 34 14.49 -8.82 16.66
N ILE A 35 14.50 -8.41 15.39
CA ILE A 35 15.11 -9.16 14.29
C ILE A 35 16.63 -9.23 14.46
N SER A 36 17.28 -8.09 14.70
CA SER A 36 18.75 -8.00 14.79
C SER A 36 19.32 -8.73 16.00
N GLY A 37 18.56 -8.85 17.09
CA GLY A 37 18.97 -9.55 18.32
C GLY A 37 18.65 -11.04 18.34
N HIS A 38 18.06 -11.61 17.28
CA HIS A 38 17.65 -13.02 17.26
C HIS A 38 18.70 -13.91 16.60
N ALA A 39 19.36 -14.77 17.37
CA ALA A 39 20.47 -15.61 16.90
C ALA A 39 20.18 -16.42 15.60
N PRO A 40 18.99 -17.04 15.39
CA PRO A 40 18.67 -17.70 14.12
C PRO A 40 18.69 -16.80 12.87
N LEU A 41 18.57 -15.48 13.05
CA LEU A 41 18.59 -14.48 11.96
C LEU A 41 19.96 -13.82 11.82
N GLU A 42 20.93 -14.15 12.66
CA GLU A 42 22.28 -13.61 12.61
C GLU A 42 22.97 -13.93 11.27
N GLY A 43 23.65 -12.94 10.69
CA GLY A 43 24.35 -13.05 9.40
C GLY A 43 23.45 -13.09 8.16
N LYS A 44 22.12 -13.05 8.31
CA LYS A 44 21.17 -12.91 7.18
C LYS A 44 21.12 -11.46 6.71
N ARG A 45 20.99 -11.25 5.39
CA ARG A 45 20.74 -9.91 4.85
C ARG A 45 19.24 -9.60 4.97
N ILE A 46 18.88 -8.79 5.95
CA ILE A 46 17.48 -8.45 6.25
C ILE A 46 17.30 -6.93 6.29
N SER A 47 16.23 -6.44 5.66
CA SER A 47 15.76 -5.06 5.83
C SER A 47 14.46 -5.02 6.64
N VAL A 48 14.33 -4.01 7.50
CA VAL A 48 13.11 -3.71 8.24
C VAL A 48 12.74 -2.26 7.99
N TYR A 49 11.54 -2.02 7.45
CA TYR A 49 11.09 -0.66 7.13
C TYR A 49 9.56 -0.53 7.18
N GLY A 50 9.08 0.67 7.51
CA GLY A 50 7.66 0.99 7.47
C GLY A 50 7.13 1.10 6.03
N THR A 51 5.90 0.65 5.81
CA THR A 51 5.19 0.68 4.53
C THR A 51 3.79 1.28 4.71
N GLY A 52 2.91 1.06 3.73
CA GLY A 52 1.50 1.42 3.85
C GLY A 52 1.24 2.93 3.99
N SER A 53 0.09 3.25 4.58
CA SER A 53 -0.42 4.62 4.62
C SER A 53 0.44 5.56 5.47
N TYR A 54 1.08 5.06 6.52
CA TYR A 54 2.05 5.81 7.33
C TYR A 54 3.28 6.22 6.50
N LYS A 55 3.96 5.25 5.87
CA LYS A 55 5.13 5.56 5.01
C LYS A 55 4.78 6.50 3.87
N ASN A 56 3.60 6.30 3.27
CA ASN A 56 3.14 7.10 2.15
C ASN A 56 2.57 8.46 2.57
N ASN A 57 2.41 8.72 3.88
CA ASN A 57 1.73 9.90 4.42
C ASN A 57 0.37 10.09 3.73
N THR A 58 -0.43 9.03 3.71
CA THR A 58 -1.83 9.00 3.26
C THR A 58 -2.74 8.41 4.33
N ASN A 59 -2.20 8.18 5.53
CA ASN A 59 -2.94 7.74 6.71
C ASN A 59 -3.92 8.82 7.19
N THR A 60 -5.01 8.36 7.78
CA THR A 60 -5.98 9.23 8.46
C THR A 60 -5.85 9.08 9.97
N ARG A 61 -6.38 10.03 10.74
CA ARG A 61 -6.33 9.99 12.22
C ARG A 61 -7.08 8.81 12.85
N ASN A 62 -7.89 8.09 12.07
CA ASN A 62 -8.62 6.92 12.52
C ASN A 62 -7.87 5.61 12.19
N GLU A 63 -6.76 5.67 11.44
CA GLU A 63 -5.92 4.50 11.15
C GLU A 63 -4.86 4.36 12.27
N SER A 64 -5.01 3.33 13.11
CA SER A 64 -4.17 3.08 14.28
C SER A 64 -2.92 2.26 13.98
N ASP A 65 -2.97 1.45 12.92
CA ASP A 65 -1.98 0.38 12.72
C ASP A 65 -0.91 0.83 11.72
N ILE A 66 0.34 0.46 12.00
CA ILE A 66 1.45 0.70 11.09
C ILE A 66 1.82 -0.58 10.35
N ASP A 67 2.08 -0.47 9.05
CA ASP A 67 2.60 -1.59 8.28
C ASP A 67 4.13 -1.60 8.35
N ILE A 68 4.72 -2.74 8.71
CA ILE A 68 6.17 -2.96 8.71
C ILE A 68 6.49 -4.15 7.80
N ALA A 69 7.40 -3.93 6.86
CA ALA A 69 7.98 -5.00 6.05
C ALA A 69 9.29 -5.51 6.68
N VAL A 70 9.40 -6.83 6.79
CA VAL A 70 10.64 -7.54 7.13
C VAL A 70 11.03 -8.39 5.92
N VAL A 71 12.14 -8.04 5.26
CA VAL A 71 12.50 -8.56 3.94
C VAL A 71 13.82 -9.31 4.02
N LEU A 72 13.84 -10.57 3.59
CA LEU A 72 15.07 -11.34 3.41
C LEU A 72 15.61 -11.16 1.99
N HIS A 73 16.90 -10.82 1.90
CA HIS A 73 17.62 -10.56 0.65
C HIS A 73 18.51 -11.75 0.23
N ASP A 74 18.61 -12.80 1.04
CA ASP A 74 19.45 -13.98 0.72
C ASP A 74 18.86 -14.86 -0.39
N CYS A 75 17.56 -14.71 -0.66
CA CYS A 75 16.88 -15.35 -1.78
C CYS A 75 15.69 -14.51 -2.22
N PHE A 76 15.21 -14.75 -3.44
CA PHE A 76 14.13 -13.98 -4.06
C PHE A 76 13.19 -14.91 -4.84
N PHE A 77 12.00 -14.40 -5.12
CA PHE A 77 11.11 -14.94 -6.14
C PHE A 77 11.33 -14.19 -7.45
N SER A 78 11.11 -14.85 -8.59
CA SER A 78 11.24 -14.21 -9.90
C SER A 78 9.97 -14.31 -10.74
N LYS A 79 9.82 -13.35 -11.65
CA LYS A 79 8.90 -13.40 -12.78
C LYS A 79 9.69 -13.09 -14.03
N TYR A 80 9.62 -13.99 -15.00
CA TYR A 80 10.29 -13.85 -16.29
C TYR A 80 9.31 -13.37 -17.37
N PRO A 81 9.79 -12.68 -18.42
CA PRO A 81 8.95 -12.30 -19.55
C PRO A 81 8.52 -13.53 -20.35
N ASN A 82 7.40 -13.43 -21.07
CA ASN A 82 6.96 -14.47 -22.00
C ASN A 82 7.97 -14.57 -23.16
N GLY A 83 8.31 -15.79 -23.59
CA GLY A 83 9.23 -16.04 -24.72
C GLY A 83 10.36 -17.01 -24.37
N LYS A 84 11.61 -16.66 -24.71
CA LYS A 84 12.84 -17.33 -24.24
C LYS A 84 13.41 -16.58 -23.03
N PRO A 85 12.85 -16.75 -21.82
CA PRO A 85 13.38 -16.11 -20.62
C PRO A 85 14.76 -16.69 -20.26
N PRO A 86 15.61 -15.90 -19.58
CA PRO A 86 16.78 -16.48 -18.92
C PRO A 86 16.31 -17.58 -17.96
N GLN A 87 16.90 -18.76 -18.06
CA GLN A 87 16.68 -19.84 -17.13
C GLN A 87 17.36 -19.50 -15.78
N PRO A 88 16.93 -20.07 -14.65
CA PRO A 88 17.61 -19.90 -13.37
C PRO A 88 19.13 -20.17 -13.46
N GLU A 89 19.54 -21.13 -14.29
CA GLU A 89 20.94 -21.48 -14.52
C GLU A 89 21.70 -20.38 -15.27
N ASP A 90 21.04 -19.70 -16.22
CA ASP A 90 21.61 -18.55 -16.96
C ASP A 90 21.88 -17.34 -16.04
N LEU A 91 21.24 -17.33 -14.87
CA LEU A 91 21.38 -16.29 -13.85
C LEU A 91 22.27 -16.73 -12.67
N GLY A 92 22.86 -17.92 -12.75
CA GLY A 92 23.69 -18.47 -11.67
C GLY A 92 22.90 -18.89 -10.42
N HIS A 93 21.58 -19.03 -10.52
CA HIS A 93 20.70 -19.43 -9.41
C HIS A 93 20.63 -20.95 -9.21
N ALA A 94 21.78 -21.64 -9.30
CA ALA A 94 21.86 -23.08 -9.10
C ALA A 94 21.97 -23.43 -7.59
N GLY A 95 21.35 -24.53 -7.16
CA GLY A 95 21.57 -25.11 -5.82
C GLY A 95 20.38 -25.08 -4.84
N GLY A 96 19.24 -24.51 -5.25
CA GLY A 96 18.00 -24.51 -4.47
C GLY A 96 18.05 -23.66 -3.19
N VAL A 97 16.87 -23.41 -2.60
CA VAL A 97 16.73 -22.56 -1.40
C VAL A 97 16.67 -23.42 -0.15
N LYS A 98 17.74 -23.42 0.67
CA LYS A 98 17.77 -24.11 1.98
C LYS A 98 17.08 -23.33 3.10
N TYR A 99 17.14 -22.00 3.03
CA TYR A 99 16.49 -21.08 3.97
C TYR A 99 15.62 -20.11 3.18
N GLY A 100 14.32 -20.39 3.13
CA GLY A 100 13.34 -19.62 2.35
C GLY A 100 12.23 -19.02 3.20
N LEU A 101 11.20 -18.48 2.55
CA LEU A 101 10.13 -17.70 3.19
C LEU A 101 9.50 -18.38 4.42
N LYS A 102 9.28 -19.70 4.39
CA LYS A 102 8.68 -20.43 5.53
C LYS A 102 9.57 -20.38 6.77
N ALA A 103 10.83 -20.81 6.64
CA ALA A 103 11.79 -20.80 7.75
C ALA A 103 12.02 -19.37 8.25
N PHE A 104 12.14 -18.41 7.32
CA PHE A 104 12.27 -17.01 7.65
C PHE A 104 11.08 -16.46 8.44
N ARG A 105 9.84 -16.74 8.02
CA ARG A 105 8.63 -16.34 8.74
C ARG A 105 8.56 -16.98 10.13
N GLU A 106 8.96 -18.23 10.28
CA GLU A 106 8.99 -18.91 11.57
C GLU A 106 9.99 -18.24 12.53
N ASP A 107 11.19 -17.92 12.08
CA ASP A 107 12.21 -17.28 12.91
C ASP A 107 11.89 -15.81 13.21
N VAL A 108 11.30 -15.06 12.26
CA VAL A 108 10.74 -13.73 12.52
C VAL A 108 9.67 -13.81 13.62
N GLY A 109 8.75 -14.78 13.53
CA GLY A 109 7.72 -14.98 14.55
C GLY A 109 8.30 -15.29 15.94
N LYS A 110 9.38 -16.08 16.01
CA LYS A 110 10.10 -16.35 17.28
C LYS A 110 10.80 -15.09 17.80
N ALA A 111 11.46 -14.32 16.93
CA ALA A 111 12.12 -13.07 17.27
C ALA A 111 11.14 -12.04 17.86
N LEU A 112 9.99 -11.85 17.20
CA LEU A 112 8.93 -10.95 17.67
C LEU A 112 8.40 -11.40 19.04
N ARG A 113 8.06 -12.68 19.23
CA ARG A 113 7.58 -13.19 20.53
C ARG A 113 8.63 -13.07 21.64
N ALA A 114 9.91 -13.24 21.32
CA ALA A 114 10.99 -13.06 22.29
C ALA A 114 11.10 -11.60 22.76
N LYS A 115 10.87 -10.63 21.86
CA LYS A 115 10.92 -9.20 22.18
C LYS A 115 9.64 -8.69 22.88
N PHE A 116 8.47 -9.09 22.38
CA PHE A 116 7.19 -8.50 22.77
C PHE A 116 6.36 -9.39 23.70
N GLY A 117 6.80 -10.61 23.97
CA GLY A 117 6.06 -11.62 24.72
C GLY A 117 5.07 -12.40 23.85
N ALA A 118 4.61 -13.55 24.35
CA ALA A 118 3.67 -14.40 23.62
C ALA A 118 2.31 -13.71 23.41
N ASP A 119 1.81 -13.02 24.43
CA ASP A 119 0.54 -12.27 24.38
C ASP A 119 0.67 -10.94 23.65
N GLY A 120 1.90 -10.52 23.32
CA GLY A 120 2.19 -9.29 22.58
C GLY A 120 2.24 -9.48 21.07
N VAL A 121 2.06 -10.71 20.55
CA VAL A 121 2.15 -11.01 19.11
C VAL A 121 1.12 -12.06 18.70
N THR A 122 0.20 -11.68 17.82
CA THR A 122 -0.75 -12.59 17.17
C THR A 122 -0.28 -12.93 15.76
N ALA A 123 -0.16 -14.22 15.43
CA ALA A 123 0.23 -14.64 14.08
C ALA A 123 -0.99 -14.71 13.15
N GLY A 124 -1.07 -13.80 12.19
CA GLY A 124 -2.04 -13.83 11.10
C GLY A 124 -1.58 -14.67 9.90
N SER A 125 -2.44 -14.74 8.88
CA SER A 125 -2.10 -15.40 7.60
C SER A 125 -1.12 -14.59 6.76
N LYS A 126 -1.15 -13.25 6.87
CA LYS A 126 -0.33 -12.32 6.10
C LYS A 126 0.74 -11.63 6.95
N ALA A 127 0.33 -11.01 8.04
CA ALA A 127 1.22 -10.32 8.97
C ALA A 127 1.26 -11.00 10.34
N PHE A 128 2.19 -10.59 11.19
CA PHE A 128 2.11 -10.73 12.63
C PHE A 128 1.59 -9.42 13.19
N ASP A 129 0.52 -9.47 13.95
CA ASP A 129 -0.04 -8.34 14.66
C ASP A 129 0.72 -8.18 15.99
N VAL A 130 1.46 -7.09 16.12
CA VAL A 130 2.22 -6.71 17.32
C VAL A 130 1.40 -5.69 18.09
N HIS A 131 0.82 -6.14 19.21
CA HIS A 131 -0.13 -5.36 19.99
C HIS A 131 0.49 -4.08 20.53
N SER A 132 -0.30 -3.01 20.55
CA SER A 132 0.03 -1.71 21.10
C SER A 132 0.29 -1.79 22.60
N ASN A 133 0.94 -0.75 23.12
CA ASN A 133 0.96 -0.48 24.54
C ASN A 133 1.10 1.03 24.78
N THR A 134 1.34 1.45 26.02
CA THR A 134 1.53 2.87 26.35
C THR A 134 2.66 3.55 25.57
N ALA A 135 3.61 2.80 25.01
CA ALA A 135 4.78 3.31 24.30
C ALA A 135 4.74 3.15 22.77
N ARG A 136 3.85 2.32 22.20
CA ARG A 136 3.80 2.01 20.76
C ARG A 136 2.36 1.80 20.24
N LEU A 137 2.16 2.09 18.95
CA LEU A 137 0.95 1.73 18.21
C LEU A 137 0.97 0.23 17.83
N ASP A 138 -0.20 -0.28 17.44
CA ASP A 138 -0.33 -1.61 16.84
C ASP A 138 0.46 -1.64 15.52
N ALA A 139 1.07 -2.78 15.21
CA ALA A 139 1.90 -2.92 14.02
C ALA A 139 1.68 -4.26 13.32
N ASP A 140 1.37 -4.18 12.04
CA ASP A 140 1.30 -5.33 11.14
C ASP A 140 2.69 -5.60 10.55
N VAL A 141 3.35 -6.64 11.06
CA VAL A 141 4.67 -7.07 10.58
C VAL A 141 4.52 -8.15 9.51
N ALA A 142 4.66 -7.75 8.24
CA ALA A 142 4.60 -8.66 7.10
C ALA A 142 6.01 -9.12 6.68
N VAL A 143 6.13 -10.41 6.39
CA VAL A 143 7.40 -11.07 6.02
C VAL A 143 7.44 -11.31 4.53
N PHE A 144 8.53 -10.89 3.89
CA PHE A 144 8.72 -11.00 2.45
C PHE A 144 10.09 -11.59 2.10
N LEU A 145 10.18 -12.12 0.88
CA LEU A 145 11.43 -12.21 0.14
C LEU A 145 11.48 -11.09 -0.90
N GLU A 146 12.66 -10.80 -1.42
CA GLU A 146 12.80 -10.02 -2.65
C GLU A 146 11.98 -10.64 -3.80
N HIS A 147 11.51 -9.79 -4.71
CA HIS A 147 10.87 -10.17 -5.97
C HIS A 147 11.58 -9.50 -7.14
N HIS A 148 12.05 -10.28 -8.11
CA HIS A 148 12.67 -9.77 -9.33
C HIS A 148 11.76 -10.01 -10.53
N ARG A 149 11.26 -8.93 -11.13
CA ARG A 149 10.54 -9.01 -12.41
C ARG A 149 11.48 -8.65 -13.56
N TYR A 150 11.98 -9.66 -14.23
CA TYR A 150 12.90 -9.50 -15.35
C TYR A 150 12.20 -8.87 -16.55
N THR A 151 12.89 -7.91 -17.18
CA THR A 151 12.36 -7.15 -18.32
C THR A 151 12.70 -7.78 -19.67
N GLY A 152 13.61 -8.77 -19.68
CA GLY A 152 14.16 -9.36 -20.91
C GLY A 152 15.23 -8.50 -21.59
N LYS A 153 15.65 -7.40 -20.98
CA LYS A 153 16.77 -6.56 -21.42
C LYS A 153 18.00 -6.83 -20.54
N GLN A 154 19.19 -6.54 -21.07
CA GLN A 154 20.43 -6.54 -20.30
C GLN A 154 20.86 -5.10 -19.99
N ASN A 155 21.49 -4.92 -18.85
CA ASN A 155 22.23 -3.72 -18.48
C ASN A 155 23.53 -3.61 -19.29
N VAL A 156 24.20 -2.46 -19.20
CA VAL A 156 25.47 -2.20 -19.91
C VAL A 156 26.58 -3.19 -19.49
N ASP A 157 26.54 -3.68 -18.25
CA ASP A 157 27.49 -4.66 -17.71
C ASP A 157 27.15 -6.12 -18.07
N GLY A 158 26.10 -6.35 -18.89
CA GLY A 158 25.67 -7.67 -19.31
C GLY A 158 24.74 -8.40 -18.33
N THR A 159 24.50 -7.85 -17.13
CA THR A 159 23.52 -8.41 -16.19
C THR A 159 22.10 -8.24 -16.71
N TRP A 160 21.18 -9.12 -16.33
CA TRP A 160 19.79 -9.00 -16.73
C TRP A 160 19.09 -7.90 -15.94
N HIS A 161 18.41 -7.00 -16.65
CA HIS A 161 17.66 -5.92 -16.04
C HIS A 161 16.32 -6.44 -15.48
N TYR A 162 16.09 -6.20 -14.19
CA TYR A 162 14.85 -6.52 -13.51
C TYR A 162 14.35 -5.33 -12.70
N LEU A 163 13.04 -5.34 -12.44
CA LEU A 163 12.42 -4.46 -11.46
C LEU A 163 12.41 -5.18 -10.11
N GLU A 164 12.80 -4.48 -9.05
CA GLU A 164 12.90 -5.01 -7.70
C GLU A 164 11.64 -4.66 -6.89
N GLY A 165 11.01 -5.68 -6.32
CA GLY A 165 9.91 -5.55 -5.39
C GLY A 165 10.06 -6.55 -4.25
N VAL A 166 8.96 -6.83 -3.56
CA VAL A 166 8.92 -7.85 -2.52
C VAL A 166 7.71 -8.76 -2.71
N GLU A 167 7.87 -10.04 -2.40
CA GLU A 167 6.81 -11.03 -2.53
C GLU A 167 6.64 -11.83 -1.24
N MET A 168 5.39 -11.93 -0.82
CA MET A 168 4.95 -12.87 0.21
C MET A 168 4.02 -13.91 -0.41
N ARG A 169 3.92 -15.07 0.24
CA ARG A 169 3.05 -16.16 -0.19
C ARG A 169 2.11 -16.58 0.92
N GLY A 170 0.83 -16.73 0.58
CA GLY A 170 -0.18 -17.32 1.44
C GLY A 170 0.02 -18.83 1.61
N LYS A 171 -0.74 -19.43 2.54
CA LYS A 171 -0.69 -20.90 2.78
C LYS A 171 -1.09 -21.72 1.55
N ASP A 172 -1.93 -21.14 0.69
CA ASP A 172 -2.40 -21.68 -0.59
C ASP A 172 -1.46 -21.36 -1.77
N ASN A 173 -0.24 -20.88 -1.50
CA ASN A 173 0.70 -20.37 -2.50
C ASN A 173 0.19 -19.14 -3.28
N SER A 174 -0.88 -18.48 -2.85
CA SER A 174 -1.27 -17.18 -3.39
C SER A 174 -0.11 -16.19 -3.27
N ARG A 175 0.15 -15.43 -4.34
CA ARG A 175 1.28 -14.51 -4.42
C ARG A 175 0.78 -13.10 -4.19
N ILE A 176 1.44 -12.37 -3.31
CA ILE A 176 1.23 -10.93 -3.14
C ILE A 176 2.57 -10.26 -3.40
N ILE A 177 2.64 -9.55 -4.52
CA ILE A 177 3.83 -8.81 -4.96
C ILE A 177 3.57 -7.33 -4.73
N ASN A 178 4.44 -6.71 -3.94
CA ASN A 178 4.39 -5.30 -3.61
C ASN A 178 5.62 -4.56 -4.14
N TRP A 179 5.40 -3.33 -4.57
CA TRP A 179 6.42 -2.43 -5.14
C TRP A 179 6.56 -1.20 -4.23
N HIS A 180 6.92 -1.42 -2.97
CA HIS A 180 6.89 -0.38 -1.93
C HIS A 180 7.72 0.86 -2.31
N GLY A 181 8.91 0.64 -2.90
CA GLY A 181 9.80 1.70 -3.35
C GLY A 181 9.17 2.55 -4.45
N ASP A 182 8.72 1.93 -5.54
CA ASP A 182 8.06 2.61 -6.67
C ASP A 182 6.79 3.32 -6.23
N HIS A 183 5.96 2.68 -5.40
CA HIS A 183 4.75 3.28 -4.85
C HIS A 183 5.06 4.57 -4.09
N TYR A 184 6.05 4.53 -3.19
CA TYR A 184 6.45 5.71 -2.43
C TYR A 184 7.00 6.81 -3.34
N ALA A 185 7.91 6.47 -4.26
CA ALA A 185 8.53 7.43 -5.17
C ALA A 185 7.51 8.13 -6.07
N ASN A 186 6.64 7.36 -6.72
CA ASN A 186 5.58 7.91 -7.58
C ASN A 186 4.57 8.74 -6.79
N GLY A 187 4.22 8.30 -5.58
CA GLY A 187 3.33 9.06 -4.70
C GLY A 187 3.95 10.39 -4.24
N VAL A 188 5.26 10.45 -4.01
CA VAL A 188 6.00 11.70 -3.71
C VAL A 188 6.08 12.60 -4.92
N ASP A 189 6.39 12.06 -6.10
CA ASP A 189 6.45 12.81 -7.36
C ASP A 189 5.11 13.48 -7.67
N LYS A 190 4.02 12.69 -7.71
CA LYS A 190 2.68 13.24 -7.97
C LYS A 190 2.28 14.27 -6.91
N ASN A 191 2.59 14.01 -5.64
CA ASN A 191 2.30 14.99 -4.58
C ASN A 191 3.08 16.30 -4.78
N SER A 192 4.30 16.24 -5.31
CA SER A 192 5.10 17.43 -5.58
C SER A 192 4.54 18.22 -6.77
N ARG A 193 4.23 17.53 -7.88
CA ARG A 193 3.63 18.16 -9.08
C ARG A 193 2.27 18.80 -8.82
N THR A 194 1.50 18.24 -7.90
CA THR A 194 0.16 18.73 -7.54
C THR A 194 0.15 19.71 -6.36
N GLY A 195 1.28 20.36 -6.02
CA GLY A 195 1.31 21.34 -4.94
C GLY A 195 0.89 20.77 -3.57
N ARG A 196 1.21 19.50 -3.33
CA ARG A 196 0.86 18.69 -2.15
C ARG A 196 -0.62 18.37 -1.99
N ARG A 197 -1.43 18.54 -3.04
CA ARG A 197 -2.88 18.29 -3.02
C ARG A 197 -3.24 16.82 -3.24
N TYR A 198 -2.45 16.05 -3.99
CA TYR A 198 -2.70 14.61 -4.18
C TYR A 198 -2.88 13.85 -2.85
N LYS A 199 -1.90 13.90 -1.94
CA LYS A 199 -2.00 13.17 -0.66
C LYS A 199 -3.10 13.72 0.24
N ARG A 200 -3.42 15.02 0.13
CA ARG A 200 -4.54 15.65 0.86
C ARG A 200 -5.88 15.09 0.39
N VAL A 201 -6.10 15.03 -0.92
CA VAL A 201 -7.31 14.46 -1.52
C VAL A 201 -7.42 12.96 -1.23
N ALA A 202 -6.31 12.21 -1.27
CA ALA A 202 -6.31 10.80 -0.90
C ALA A 202 -6.80 10.59 0.55
N ARG A 203 -6.33 11.39 1.52
CA ARG A 203 -6.86 11.36 2.90
C ARG A 203 -8.33 11.77 2.98
N VAL A 204 -8.74 12.81 2.24
CA VAL A 204 -10.14 13.24 2.17
C VAL A 204 -11.05 12.13 1.66
N LEU A 205 -10.67 11.40 0.60
CA LEU A 205 -11.43 10.26 0.09
C LEU A 205 -11.56 9.15 1.13
N LYS A 206 -10.47 8.82 1.85
CA LYS A 206 -10.50 7.81 2.93
C LYS A 206 -11.44 8.21 4.06
N CYS A 207 -11.35 9.45 4.55
CA CYS A 207 -12.25 9.96 5.58
C CYS A 207 -13.70 10.06 5.08
N LEU A 208 -13.92 10.46 3.83
CA LEU A 208 -15.24 10.50 3.22
C LEU A 208 -15.87 9.11 3.15
N ARG A 209 -15.08 8.10 2.77
CA ARG A 209 -15.51 6.69 2.81
C ARG A 209 -15.92 6.27 4.22
N ASP A 210 -15.17 6.65 5.25
CA ASP A 210 -15.55 6.32 6.63
C ASP A 210 -16.78 7.09 7.12
N ASP A 211 -16.97 8.34 6.68
CA ASP A 211 -18.19 9.11 6.94
C ASP A 211 -19.42 8.50 6.23
N MET A 212 -19.25 8.03 4.99
CA MET A 212 -20.29 7.32 4.23
C MET A 212 -20.71 6.02 4.90
N LYS A 213 -19.81 5.30 5.59
CA LYS A 213 -20.16 4.10 6.37
C LYS A 213 -21.15 4.39 7.50
N GLN A 214 -21.19 5.64 7.99
CA GLN A 214 -22.12 6.10 9.03
C GLN A 214 -23.42 6.69 8.48
N SER A 215 -23.60 6.69 7.15
CA SER A 215 -24.80 7.22 6.51
C SER A 215 -26.05 6.40 6.85
N THR A 216 -27.18 7.08 7.01
CA THR A 216 -28.51 6.46 7.14
C THR A 216 -29.03 5.93 5.80
N ASP A 217 -28.45 6.36 4.68
CA ASP A 217 -28.76 5.83 3.35
C ASP A 217 -27.99 4.52 3.12
N GLU A 218 -28.74 3.42 2.95
CA GLU A 218 -28.18 2.09 2.77
C GLU A 218 -27.31 1.96 1.50
N ALA A 219 -27.67 2.64 0.42
CA ALA A 219 -26.91 2.58 -0.83
C ALA A 219 -25.57 3.31 -0.71
N ILE A 220 -25.53 4.44 0.01
CA ILE A 220 -24.28 5.14 0.33
C ILE A 220 -23.39 4.28 1.22
N ARG A 221 -23.96 3.70 2.29
CA ARG A 221 -23.22 2.86 3.23
C ARG A 221 -22.62 1.62 2.57
N LYS A 222 -23.37 0.93 1.72
CA LYS A 222 -22.88 -0.25 0.97
C LYS A 222 -21.75 0.10 0.00
N ALA A 223 -21.84 1.24 -0.69
CA ALA A 223 -20.81 1.66 -1.63
C ALA A 223 -19.48 2.07 -0.95
N ALA A 224 -19.50 2.30 0.37
CA ALA A 224 -18.30 2.63 1.15
C ALA A 224 -17.43 1.42 1.51
N ASP A 225 -17.84 0.19 1.13
CA ASP A 225 -17.05 -1.03 1.31
C ASP A 225 -15.95 -1.17 0.24
N VAL A 226 -14.99 -0.25 0.31
CA VAL A 226 -13.81 -0.20 -0.57
C VAL A 226 -12.54 0.01 0.27
N PRO A 227 -11.40 -0.58 -0.12
CA PRO A 227 -10.17 -0.49 0.68
C PRO A 227 -9.48 0.88 0.54
N SER A 228 -8.76 1.30 1.59
CA SER A 228 -8.00 2.56 1.60
C SER A 228 -7.00 2.66 0.43
N PHE A 229 -6.37 1.54 0.07
CA PHE A 229 -5.39 1.46 -1.01
C PHE A 229 -6.02 1.77 -2.39
N LEU A 230 -7.25 1.28 -2.64
CA LEU A 230 -7.98 1.61 -3.87
C LEU A 230 -8.21 3.12 -3.96
N LEU A 231 -8.67 3.76 -2.88
CA LEU A 231 -8.93 5.21 -2.87
C LEU A 231 -7.68 6.05 -3.14
N GLU A 232 -6.54 5.63 -2.62
CA GLU A 232 -5.24 6.25 -2.90
C GLU A 232 -4.84 6.12 -4.38
N CYS A 233 -5.08 4.94 -4.99
CA CYS A 233 -4.83 4.72 -6.40
C CYS A 233 -5.81 5.49 -7.30
N LEU A 234 -7.08 5.58 -6.94
CA LEU A 234 -8.07 6.38 -7.69
C LEU A 234 -7.64 7.85 -7.75
N ALA A 235 -7.24 8.43 -6.61
CA ALA A 235 -6.67 9.78 -6.59
C ALA A 235 -5.38 9.89 -7.41
N PHE A 236 -4.52 8.86 -7.40
CA PHE A 236 -3.27 8.90 -8.15
C PHE A 236 -3.48 8.97 -9.67
N ASN A 237 -4.51 8.31 -10.18
CA ASN A 237 -4.78 8.27 -11.62
C ASN A 237 -5.52 9.51 -12.17
N ALA A 238 -6.06 10.39 -11.32
CA ALA A 238 -6.59 11.67 -11.78
C ALA A 238 -5.47 12.57 -12.33
N SER A 239 -5.75 13.34 -13.38
CA SER A 239 -4.82 14.29 -13.98
C SER A 239 -4.39 15.35 -12.96
N ASP A 240 -3.16 15.85 -13.09
CA ASP A 240 -2.62 16.85 -12.17
C ASP A 240 -3.47 18.14 -12.10
N GLY A 241 -4.11 18.51 -13.22
CA GLY A 241 -5.00 19.66 -13.30
C GLY A 241 -6.19 19.58 -12.32
N CYS A 242 -6.66 18.37 -11.98
CA CYS A 242 -7.74 18.19 -11.01
C CYS A 242 -7.37 18.58 -9.58
N PHE A 243 -6.09 18.81 -9.30
CA PHE A 243 -5.58 19.17 -7.97
C PHE A 243 -5.25 20.65 -7.83
N GLN A 244 -5.66 21.48 -8.79
CA GLN A 244 -5.36 22.90 -8.87
C GLN A 244 -6.63 23.72 -9.10
N GLN A 245 -7.74 23.33 -8.45
CA GLN A 245 -9.06 23.92 -8.67
C GLN A 245 -9.40 25.04 -7.66
N GLY A 246 -8.44 25.44 -6.83
CA GLY A 246 -8.58 26.49 -5.82
C GLY A 246 -8.61 25.92 -4.40
N ASP A 247 -9.72 25.29 -4.02
CA ASP A 247 -9.90 24.67 -2.70
C ASP A 247 -10.02 23.14 -2.76
N LEU A 248 -10.04 22.49 -1.59
CA LEU A 248 -10.11 21.02 -1.52
C LEU A 248 -11.47 20.46 -1.93
N TYR A 249 -12.54 21.26 -1.86
CA TYR A 249 -13.87 20.86 -2.31
C TYR A 249 -13.89 20.73 -3.83
N ASP A 250 -13.36 21.73 -4.54
CA ASP A 250 -13.26 21.73 -5.99
C ASP A 250 -12.20 20.74 -6.50
N ASP A 251 -11.07 20.58 -5.79
CA ASP A 251 -10.09 19.53 -6.11
C ASP A 251 -10.74 18.14 -6.05
N LEU A 252 -11.47 17.83 -4.97
CA LEU A 252 -12.17 16.56 -4.81
C LEU A 252 -13.26 16.37 -5.88
N LYS A 253 -14.02 17.43 -6.18
CA LYS A 253 -15.07 17.42 -7.23
C LYS A 253 -14.47 17.06 -8.59
N ALA A 254 -13.36 17.68 -8.96
CA ALA A 254 -12.68 17.44 -10.23
C ALA A 254 -12.10 16.03 -10.30
N VAL A 255 -11.41 15.57 -9.24
CA VAL A 255 -10.88 14.20 -9.15
C VAL A 255 -11.99 13.16 -9.28
N ILE A 256 -13.09 13.30 -8.54
CA ILE A 256 -14.21 12.36 -8.63
C ILE A 256 -14.81 12.37 -10.03
N THR A 257 -14.97 13.54 -10.66
CA THR A 257 -15.55 13.67 -12.00
C THR A 257 -14.72 12.94 -13.05
N GLU A 258 -13.40 13.17 -13.08
CA GLU A 258 -12.51 12.54 -14.05
C GLU A 258 -12.48 11.02 -13.86
N VAL A 259 -12.27 10.56 -12.63
CA VAL A 259 -12.12 9.13 -12.33
C VAL A 259 -13.46 8.40 -12.49
N TRP A 260 -14.59 9.03 -12.16
CA TRP A 260 -15.92 8.45 -12.38
C TRP A 260 -16.19 8.24 -13.88
N ASN A 261 -15.82 9.21 -14.73
CA ASN A 261 -15.92 9.06 -16.18
C ASN A 261 -15.02 7.95 -16.71
N GLY A 262 -13.79 7.85 -16.19
CA GLY A 262 -12.85 6.81 -16.59
C GLY A 262 -13.18 5.41 -16.07
N THR A 263 -14.10 5.28 -15.11
CA THR A 263 -14.53 3.99 -14.54
C THR A 263 -15.87 3.49 -15.08
N LYS A 264 -16.46 4.18 -16.08
CA LYS A 264 -17.69 3.72 -16.72
C LYS A 264 -17.51 2.34 -17.37
N PRO A 265 -18.57 1.53 -17.50
CA PRO A 265 -18.47 0.17 -18.04
C PRO A 265 -17.79 0.10 -19.42
N GLU A 266 -18.03 1.10 -20.28
CA GLU A 266 -17.52 1.18 -21.65
C GLU A 266 -16.04 1.56 -21.78
N THR A 267 -15.37 1.97 -20.71
CA THR A 267 -13.94 2.31 -20.74
C THR A 267 -13.06 1.07 -20.54
N ASP A 268 -11.83 1.07 -21.08
CA ASP A 268 -10.88 -0.01 -20.87
C ASP A 268 -10.35 0.01 -19.41
N ASP A 269 -10.26 -1.17 -18.80
CA ASP A 269 -9.70 -1.38 -17.46
C ASP A 269 -8.20 -1.07 -17.42
N LEU A 270 -7.50 -1.19 -18.55
CA LEU A 270 -6.05 -1.03 -18.71
C LEU A 270 -5.56 0.43 -18.65
N VAL A 271 -6.41 1.40 -18.33
CA VAL A 271 -5.96 2.80 -18.23
C VAL A 271 -5.46 3.13 -16.82
N TYR A 272 -5.93 2.41 -15.79
CA TYR A 272 -5.64 2.73 -14.40
C TYR A 272 -4.57 1.83 -13.82
N LEU A 273 -3.58 2.44 -13.14
CA LEU A 273 -2.49 1.74 -12.48
C LEU A 273 -2.59 1.88 -10.95
N GLU A 274 -2.04 0.91 -10.22
CA GLU A 274 -1.66 1.17 -8.83
C GLU A 274 -0.63 2.32 -8.79
N VAL A 275 -0.46 2.99 -7.63
CA VAL A 275 0.50 4.10 -7.49
C VAL A 275 1.92 3.70 -7.89
N SER A 276 2.29 2.43 -7.69
CA SER A 276 3.58 1.88 -8.15
C SER A 276 3.81 2.05 -9.66
N GLY A 277 2.76 2.19 -10.47
CA GLY A 277 2.86 2.21 -11.93
C GLY A 277 3.16 0.84 -12.54
N LEU A 278 3.26 -0.21 -11.73
CA LEU A 278 3.75 -1.53 -12.15
C LEU A 278 2.67 -2.60 -12.24
N LYS A 279 1.46 -2.30 -11.77
CA LYS A 279 0.28 -3.18 -11.76
C LYS A 279 -0.95 -2.41 -12.19
N TRP A 280 -1.82 -3.06 -12.95
CA TRP A 280 -3.15 -2.54 -13.26
C TRP A 280 -3.98 -2.44 -11.98
N LEU A 281 -4.72 -1.33 -11.86
CA LEU A 281 -5.61 -1.09 -10.72
C LEU A 281 -6.83 -2.01 -10.78
N PHE A 282 -7.29 -2.37 -11.97
CA PHE A 282 -8.40 -3.28 -12.18
C PHE A 282 -7.92 -4.50 -12.95
N GLY A 283 -8.18 -5.69 -12.41
CA GLY A 283 -7.76 -6.96 -12.99
C GLY A 283 -8.15 -8.13 -12.09
N SER A 284 -8.02 -9.35 -12.60
CA SER A 284 -8.45 -10.58 -11.90
C SER A 284 -7.71 -10.86 -10.59
N GLU A 285 -6.54 -10.25 -10.37
CA GLU A 285 -5.73 -10.42 -9.16
C GLU A 285 -6.12 -9.44 -8.04
N GLN A 286 -7.00 -8.47 -8.31
CA GLN A 286 -7.38 -7.43 -7.35
C GLN A 286 -8.62 -7.84 -6.55
N PRO A 287 -8.71 -7.52 -5.24
CA PRO A 287 -9.87 -7.84 -4.41
C PRO A 287 -11.03 -6.85 -4.57
N TRP A 288 -10.95 -5.93 -5.54
CA TRP A 288 -11.98 -4.95 -5.86
C TRP A 288 -12.25 -4.92 -7.36
N THR A 289 -13.34 -4.25 -7.76
CA THR A 289 -13.76 -4.17 -9.17
C THR A 289 -13.88 -2.72 -9.64
N LYS A 290 -13.77 -2.50 -10.96
CA LYS A 290 -14.06 -1.20 -11.58
C LYS A 290 -15.47 -0.72 -11.26
N ALA A 291 -16.45 -1.63 -11.31
CA ALA A 291 -17.84 -1.34 -10.96
C ALA A 291 -18.00 -0.88 -9.49
N GLY A 292 -17.26 -1.50 -8.56
CA GLY A 292 -17.23 -1.08 -7.15
C GLY A 292 -16.66 0.32 -6.99
N ALA A 293 -15.54 0.63 -7.66
CA ALA A 293 -14.96 1.97 -7.67
C ALA A 293 -15.92 3.02 -8.27
N HIS A 294 -16.54 2.70 -9.41
CA HIS A 294 -17.51 3.56 -10.08
C HIS A 294 -18.72 3.88 -9.17
N SER A 295 -19.25 2.85 -8.50
CA SER A 295 -20.33 2.98 -7.53
C SER A 295 -19.93 3.86 -6.34
N PHE A 296 -18.75 3.61 -5.75
CA PHE A 296 -18.21 4.45 -4.67
C PHE A 296 -18.14 5.92 -5.08
N LEU A 297 -17.58 6.23 -6.25
CA LEU A 297 -17.41 7.61 -6.72
C LEU A 297 -18.75 8.32 -6.92
N LEU A 298 -19.74 7.64 -7.49
CA LEU A 298 -21.10 8.18 -7.63
C LEU A 298 -21.75 8.43 -6.26
N LYS A 299 -21.61 7.50 -5.31
CA LYS A 299 -22.19 7.66 -3.97
C LYS A 299 -21.46 8.69 -3.13
N ALA A 300 -20.14 8.82 -3.27
CA ALA A 300 -19.36 9.91 -2.68
C ALA A 300 -19.83 11.27 -3.21
N TRP A 301 -20.07 11.39 -4.52
CA TRP A 301 -20.62 12.60 -5.12
C TRP A 301 -21.98 12.99 -4.53
N GLN A 302 -22.88 12.00 -4.43
CA GLN A 302 -24.23 12.18 -3.87
C GLN A 302 -24.18 12.53 -2.38
N HIS A 303 -23.30 11.88 -1.60
CA HIS A 303 -23.14 12.12 -0.17
C HIS A 303 -22.64 13.53 0.13
N VAL A 304 -21.69 14.03 -0.67
CA VAL A 304 -21.20 15.41 -0.54
C VAL A 304 -22.25 16.43 -1.05
N GLY A 305 -23.11 16.01 -1.99
CA GLY A 305 -24.11 16.89 -2.60
C GLY A 305 -23.50 17.85 -3.62
N PHE A 306 -22.50 17.40 -4.37
CA PHE A 306 -21.94 18.19 -5.48
C PHE A 306 -23.03 18.47 -6.52
N SER A 307 -23.16 19.72 -6.94
CA SER A 307 -24.02 20.08 -8.08
C SER A 307 -23.35 19.66 -9.39
N LYS A 308 -24.19 19.40 -10.40
CA LYS A 308 -23.75 19.36 -11.80
C LYS A 308 -23.00 20.63 -12.17
#